data_AF-A0A1M5WHC9-F1
#
_entry.id   AF-A0A1M5WHC9-F1
#
_cell.length_a   1.000
_cell.length_b   1.000
_cell.length_c   1.000
_cell.angle_alpha   90.00
_cell.angle_beta   90.00
_cell.angle_gamma   90.00
#
_symmetry.space_group_name_H-M   'P 1'
#
loop_
_entity.id
_entity.type
_entity.pdbx_description
1 polymer ?
#
loop_
_entity_poly.entity_id
_entity_poly.type
_entity_poly.pdbx_seq_one_letter_code
_entity_poly.pdbx_strand_id
1 'polypeptide(L)'
;MPLISKRVVRRIEDELRAYPMKSKETNDRRNDIIHGSSRPEVSVSGGVMGDTTGNKGMKLAEINNGDWLELIAEALAAIPMEYKLLIKFKYFENKTNDMAAESLHISRALYYAWKENTILCICLLATQKGLIDPMENLRIG
;
A
#
# COMPACT_ATOMS: atom_id res chain seq x y z
N MET A 1 -11.79 5.00 20.36
CA MET A 1 -10.82 6.10 20.15
C MET A 1 -9.87 5.64 19.07
N PRO A 2 -9.65 6.38 17.96
CA PRO A 2 -8.59 5.97 17.06
C PRO A 2 -7.25 6.33 17.71
N LEU A 3 -6.45 5.31 18.04
CA LEU A 3 -5.06 5.45 18.51
C LEU A 3 -4.13 6.05 17.44
N ILE A 4 -4.61 6.15 16.20
CA ILE A 4 -3.86 6.55 15.00
C ILE A 4 -4.59 7.70 14.30
N SER A 5 -3.83 8.67 13.79
CA SER A 5 -4.34 9.75 12.95
C SER A 5 -5.18 9.23 11.76
N LYS A 6 -6.34 9.86 11.50
CA LYS A 6 -7.18 9.56 10.33
C LYS A 6 -6.42 9.68 9.00
N ARG A 7 -5.44 10.59 8.92
CA ARG A 7 -4.59 10.76 7.73
C ARG A 7 -3.69 9.56 7.50
N VAL A 8 -3.07 9.06 8.57
CA VAL A 8 -2.21 7.86 8.54
C VAL A 8 -3.03 6.63 8.16
N VAL A 9 -4.21 6.46 8.74
CA VAL A 9 -5.12 5.36 8.36
C VAL A 9 -5.46 5.41 6.88
N ARG A 10 -5.83 6.60 6.37
CA ARG A 10 -6.15 6.78 4.95
C ARG A 10 -4.97 6.46 4.05
N ARG A 11 -3.76 6.93 4.41
CA ARG A 11 -2.52 6.62 3.69
C ARG A 11 -2.32 5.11 3.58
N ILE A 12 -2.43 4.39 4.69
CA ILE A 12 -2.27 2.93 4.72
C ILE A 12 -3.33 2.24 3.85
N GLU A 13 -4.60 2.68 3.92
CA GLU A 13 -5.66 2.11 3.08
C GLU A 13 -5.43 2.36 1.59
N ASP A 14 -4.92 3.53 1.22
CA ASP A 14 -4.60 3.87 -0.17
C ASP A 14 -3.45 2.99 -0.70
N GLU A 15 -2.41 2.77 0.11
CA GLU A 15 -1.31 1.86 -0.23
C GLU A 15 -1.76 0.39 -0.36
N LEU A 16 -2.64 -0.07 0.54
CA LEU A 16 -3.23 -1.41 0.46
C LEU A 16 -4.06 -1.62 -0.82
N ARG A 17 -4.81 -0.61 -1.27
CA ARG A 17 -5.56 -0.70 -2.53
C ARG A 17 -4.64 -0.69 -3.76
N ALA A 18 -3.53 0.03 -3.69
CA ALA A 18 -2.56 0.09 -4.78
C ALA A 18 -1.65 -1.16 -4.85
N TYR A 19 -1.52 -1.90 -3.75
CA TYR A 19 -0.59 -3.04 -3.62
C TYR A 19 -0.69 -4.08 -4.74
N PRO A 20 -1.88 -4.60 -5.15
CA PRO A 20 -1.94 -5.62 -6.20
C PRO A 20 -1.39 -5.13 -7.54
N MET A 21 -1.64 -3.87 -7.88
CA MET A 21 -1.15 -3.25 -9.11
C MET A 21 0.37 -3.04 -9.04
N LYS A 22 0.87 -2.44 -7.95
CA LYS A 22 2.32 -2.19 -7.73
C LYS A 22 3.13 -3.49 -7.67
N SER A 23 2.59 -4.52 -7.03
CA SER A 23 3.23 -5.83 -6.93
C SER A 23 3.32 -6.51 -8.29
N LYS A 24 2.25 -6.44 -9.09
CA LYS A 24 2.25 -6.99 -10.45
C LYS A 24 3.26 -6.27 -11.34
N GLU A 25 3.25 -4.94 -11.33
CA GLU A 25 4.18 -4.12 -12.11
C GLU A 25 5.65 -4.40 -11.73
N THR A 26 5.95 -4.56 -10.44
CA THR A 26 7.31 -4.90 -9.99
C THR A 26 7.73 -6.30 -10.45
N ASN A 27 6.80 -7.27 -10.44
CA ASN A 27 7.08 -8.63 -10.90
C ASN A 27 7.24 -8.70 -12.42
N ASP A 28 6.43 -7.96 -13.16
CA ASP A 28 6.51 -7.85 -14.62
C ASP A 28 7.84 -7.18 -15.02
N ARG A 29 8.23 -6.07 -14.38
CA ARG A 29 9.55 -5.43 -14.57
C ARG A 29 10.72 -6.37 -14.24
N ARG A 30 10.63 -7.18 -13.18
CA ARG A 30 11.67 -8.17 -12.83
C ARG A 30 11.76 -9.28 -13.88
N ASN A 31 10.62 -9.76 -14.37
CA ASN A 31 10.58 -10.75 -15.45
C ASN A 31 11.12 -10.18 -16.78
N ASP A 32 10.82 -8.93 -17.10
CA ASP A 32 11.37 -8.26 -18.29
C ASP A 32 12.90 -8.10 -18.21
N ILE A 33 13.47 -7.87 -17.02
CA ILE A 33 14.94 -7.82 -16.84
C ILE A 33 15.58 -9.21 -16.96
N ILE A 34 14.92 -10.25 -16.45
CA ILE A 34 15.46 -11.63 -16.44
C ILE A 34 15.30 -12.31 -17.82
N HIS A 35 14.21 -12.02 -18.53
CA HIS A 35 13.88 -12.62 -19.84
C HIS A 35 14.19 -11.70 -21.03
N GLY A 36 14.39 -10.41 -20.81
CA GLY A 36 14.79 -9.43 -21.80
C GLY A 36 16.29 -9.46 -22.07
N SER A 37 16.72 -10.43 -22.89
CA SER A 37 18.02 -10.37 -23.57
C SER A 37 18.12 -9.06 -24.37
N SER A 38 19.21 -8.32 -24.13
CA SER A 38 19.73 -7.14 -24.84
C SER A 38 18.89 -6.61 -26.02
N ARG A 39 18.22 -5.48 -25.82
CA ARG A 39 17.90 -4.55 -26.91
C ARG A 39 18.44 -3.16 -26.60
N PRO A 40 19.12 -2.51 -27.56
CA PRO A 40 19.89 -1.31 -27.32
C PRO A 40 19.00 -0.14 -26.92
N GLU A 41 19.56 0.73 -26.07
CA GLU A 41 18.96 1.97 -25.61
C GLU A 41 18.40 2.79 -26.79
N VAL A 42 17.07 2.95 -26.83
CA VAL A 42 16.44 3.90 -27.75
C VAL A 42 16.24 5.20 -26.99
N SER A 43 17.16 6.13 -27.22
CA SER A 43 17.03 7.54 -26.87
C SER A 43 15.81 8.13 -27.59
N VAL A 44 14.72 8.36 -26.85
CA VAL A 44 13.59 9.17 -27.31
C VAL A 44 13.79 10.61 -26.85
N SER A 45 14.43 11.40 -27.71
CA SER A 45 14.36 12.86 -27.68
C SER A 45 13.13 13.29 -28.47
N GLY A 46 12.16 13.91 -27.80
CA GLY A 46 10.98 14.50 -28.44
C GLY A 46 10.06 15.13 -27.40
N GLY A 47 10.27 16.43 -27.13
CA GLY A 47 9.55 17.15 -26.09
C GLY A 47 8.09 17.45 -26.44
N VAL A 48 7.23 17.42 -25.41
CA VAL A 48 6.11 18.33 -25.24
C VAL A 48 6.04 18.71 -23.76
N MET A 49 5.95 20.03 -23.56
CA MET A 49 5.85 20.80 -22.33
C MET A 49 4.65 20.35 -21.48
N GLY A 50 4.89 19.92 -20.24
CA GLY A 50 3.83 19.45 -19.34
C GLY A 50 4.32 19.16 -17.93
N ASP A 51 4.33 20.20 -17.10
CA ASP A 51 4.42 20.19 -15.64
C ASP A 51 5.60 19.44 -14.98
N THR A 52 6.71 20.15 -14.81
CA THR A 52 7.89 19.75 -14.03
C THR A 52 7.58 19.40 -12.57
N THR A 53 6.39 19.75 -12.08
CA THR A 53 5.86 19.39 -10.75
C THR A 53 5.44 17.92 -10.67
N GLY A 54 4.82 17.39 -11.74
CA GLY A 54 4.40 15.98 -11.81
C GLY A 54 5.57 15.01 -11.89
N ASN A 55 6.61 15.35 -12.66
CA ASN A 55 7.80 14.50 -12.79
C ASN A 55 8.67 14.43 -11.52
N LYS A 56 8.67 15.49 -10.70
CA LYS A 56 9.33 15.45 -9.38
C LYS A 56 8.49 14.68 -8.35
N GLY A 57 7.17 14.82 -8.39
CA GLY A 57 6.25 14.03 -7.56
C GLY A 57 6.28 12.53 -7.88
N MET A 58 6.42 12.17 -9.15
CA MET A 58 6.51 10.78 -9.61
C MET A 58 7.84 10.12 -9.18
N LYS A 59 8.96 10.84 -9.26
CA LYS A 59 10.26 10.35 -8.75
C LYS A 59 10.30 10.25 -7.21
N LEU A 60 9.63 11.14 -6.49
CA LEU A 60 9.50 11.04 -5.02
C LEU A 60 8.57 9.89 -4.61
N ALA A 61 7.51 9.64 -5.39
CA ALA A 61 6.61 8.51 -5.21
C ALA A 61 7.33 7.19 -5.54
N GLU A 62 8.15 7.12 -6.58
CA GLU A 62 8.94 5.92 -6.92
C GLU A 62 9.93 5.53 -5.82
N ILE A 63 10.59 6.50 -5.16
CA ILE A 63 11.53 6.23 -4.06
C ILE A 63 10.79 5.74 -2.80
N ASN A 64 9.62 6.31 -2.46
CA ASN A 64 8.82 5.86 -1.32
C ASN A 64 7.98 4.59 -1.60
N ASN A 65 7.64 4.31 -2.85
CA ASN A 65 6.76 3.19 -3.22
C ASN A 65 7.42 1.82 -3.01
N GLY A 66 8.75 1.74 -3.14
CA GLY A 66 9.50 0.51 -2.84
C GLY A 66 9.36 0.12 -1.37
N ASP A 67 9.55 1.08 -0.47
CA ASP A 67 9.51 0.84 0.98
C ASP A 67 8.11 0.41 1.44
N TRP A 68 7.04 1.00 0.90
CA TRP A 68 5.67 0.61 1.22
C TRP A 68 5.27 -0.75 0.64
N LEU A 69 5.76 -1.10 -0.55
CA LEU A 69 5.50 -2.39 -1.16
C LEU A 69 6.12 -3.52 -0.33
N GLU A 70 7.40 -3.37 0.04
CA GLU A 70 8.10 -4.31 0.91
C GLU A 70 7.47 -4.40 2.29
N LEU A 71 7.09 -3.25 2.85
CA LEU A 71 6.41 -3.21 4.14
C LEU A 71 5.07 -3.93 4.14
N ILE A 72 4.23 -3.72 3.12
CA ILE A 72 2.94 -4.42 3.02
C ILE A 72 3.19 -5.92 2.80
N ALA A 73 4.18 -6.31 2.00
CA ALA A 73 4.52 -7.71 1.83
C ALA A 73 4.96 -8.37 3.16
N GLU A 74 5.77 -7.68 3.95
CA GLU A 74 6.21 -8.12 5.28
C GLU A 74 5.04 -8.19 6.27
N ALA A 75 4.20 -7.16 6.31
CA ALA A 75 3.00 -7.13 7.13
C ALA A 75 2.04 -8.27 6.77
N LEU A 76 1.83 -8.51 5.47
CA LEU A 76 1.06 -9.64 4.98
C LEU A 76 1.70 -10.96 5.41
N ALA A 77 3.02 -11.12 5.34
CA ALA A 77 3.67 -12.36 5.79
C ALA A 77 3.40 -12.67 7.28
N ALA A 78 3.41 -11.63 8.13
CA ALA A 78 3.30 -11.76 9.59
C ALA A 78 1.87 -11.96 10.12
N ILE A 79 0.83 -11.57 9.38
CA ILE A 79 -0.56 -11.68 9.85
C ILE A 79 -1.20 -13.06 9.58
N PRO A 80 -2.21 -13.46 10.39
CA PRO A 80 -2.98 -14.68 10.17
C PRO A 80 -3.72 -14.69 8.83
N MET A 81 -4.05 -15.89 8.33
CA MET A 81 -4.69 -16.07 7.02
C MET A 81 -6.04 -15.38 6.91
N GLU A 82 -6.80 -15.35 7.99
CA GLU A 82 -8.12 -14.71 8.06
C GLU A 82 -8.02 -13.19 7.81
N TYR A 83 -6.95 -12.57 8.30
CA TYR A 83 -6.67 -11.15 8.12
C TYR A 83 -6.20 -10.87 6.69
N LYS A 84 -5.42 -11.79 6.08
CA LYS A 84 -5.06 -11.73 4.66
C LYS A 84 -6.30 -11.76 3.77
N LEU A 85 -7.28 -12.63 4.08
CA LEU A 85 -8.54 -12.71 3.34
C LEU A 85 -9.37 -11.44 3.49
N LEU A 86 -9.41 -10.84 4.69
CA LEU A 86 -10.02 -9.52 4.89
C LEU A 86 -9.39 -8.47 3.99
N ILE A 87 -8.05 -8.39 3.95
CA ILE A 87 -7.34 -7.43 3.11
C ILE A 87 -7.66 -7.66 1.64
N LYS A 88 -7.63 -8.91 1.19
CA LYS A 88 -7.96 -9.29 -0.19
C LYS A 88 -9.35 -8.82 -0.56
N PHE A 89 -10.37 -9.20 0.21
CA PHE A 89 -11.75 -8.82 -0.07
C PHE A 89 -11.96 -7.31 -0.01
N LYS A 90 -11.39 -6.65 1.00
CA LYS A 90 -11.63 -5.22 1.19
C LYS A 90 -10.87 -4.34 0.21
N TYR A 91 -9.58 -4.58 0.04
CA TYR A 91 -8.68 -3.65 -0.64
C TYR A 91 -8.28 -4.13 -2.04
N PHE A 92 -8.18 -5.44 -2.27
CA PHE A 92 -7.77 -5.95 -3.60
C PHE A 92 -8.98 -6.12 -4.52
N GLU A 93 -10.10 -6.61 -3.97
CA GLU A 93 -11.37 -6.77 -4.68
C GLU A 93 -12.32 -5.58 -4.50
N ASN A 94 -11.94 -4.57 -3.71
CA ASN A 94 -12.73 -3.36 -3.44
C ASN A 94 -14.16 -3.61 -2.92
N LYS A 95 -14.39 -4.71 -2.19
CA LYS A 95 -15.72 -4.97 -1.60
C LYS A 95 -16.09 -3.92 -0.55
N THR A 96 -17.39 -3.71 -0.36
CA THR A 96 -17.88 -2.91 0.78
C THR A 96 -17.57 -3.65 2.09
N ASN A 97 -17.62 -2.93 3.22
CA ASN A 97 -17.31 -3.55 4.52
C ASN A 97 -18.27 -4.70 4.83
N ASP A 98 -19.55 -4.53 4.49
CA ASP A 98 -20.58 -5.52 4.76
C ASP A 98 -20.42 -6.75 3.85
N MET A 99 -20.16 -6.55 2.55
CA MET A 99 -19.86 -7.65 1.62
C MET A 99 -18.57 -8.42 1.99
N ALA A 100 -17.57 -7.73 2.52
CA ALA A 100 -16.33 -8.36 2.98
C ALA A 100 -16.57 -9.18 4.26
N ALA A 101 -17.38 -8.68 5.20
CA ALA A 101 -17.77 -9.42 6.40
C ALA A 101 -18.60 -10.68 6.05
N GLU A 102 -19.55 -10.55 5.11
CA GLU A 102 -20.33 -11.67 4.59
C GLU A 102 -19.44 -12.71 3.89
N SER A 103 -18.49 -12.27 3.06
CA SER A 103 -17.53 -13.16 2.37
C SER A 103 -16.64 -13.94 3.34
N LEU A 104 -16.44 -13.44 4.56
CA LEU A 104 -15.67 -14.08 5.63
C LEU A 104 -16.53 -14.86 6.61
N HIS A 105 -17.86 -14.82 6.47
CA HIS A 105 -18.82 -15.38 7.43
C HIS A 105 -18.61 -14.89 8.87
N ILE A 106 -18.24 -13.60 9.04
CA ILE A 106 -18.03 -12.98 10.35
C ILE A 106 -19.04 -11.86 10.62
N SER A 107 -19.23 -11.54 11.90
CA SER A 107 -20.04 -10.39 12.27
C SER A 107 -19.35 -9.07 11.88
N ARG A 108 -20.16 -8.03 11.65
CA ARG A 108 -19.68 -6.68 11.35
C ARG A 108 -18.76 -6.13 12.45
N ALA A 109 -19.05 -6.44 13.71
CA ALA A 109 -18.22 -6.04 14.84
C ALA A 109 -16.84 -6.68 14.77
N LEU A 110 -16.77 -7.99 14.49
CA LEU A 110 -15.51 -8.70 14.34
C LEU A 110 -14.71 -8.22 13.12
N TYR A 111 -15.39 -7.92 12.01
CA TYR A 111 -14.78 -7.31 10.83
C TYR A 111 -14.07 -6.00 11.18
N TYR A 112 -14.73 -5.09 11.89
CA TYR A 112 -14.11 -3.82 12.26
C TYR A 112 -12.93 -4.00 13.21
N ALA A 113 -13.01 -4.93 14.16
CA ALA A 113 -11.89 -5.26 15.04
C ALA A 113 -10.68 -5.80 14.25
N TRP A 114 -10.90 -6.74 13.31
CA TRP A 114 -9.83 -7.27 12.47
C TRP A 114 -9.24 -6.21 11.54
N LYS A 115 -10.08 -5.35 10.98
CA LYS A 115 -9.63 -4.21 10.17
C LYS A 115 -8.74 -3.28 11.01
N GLU A 116 -9.17 -2.93 12.22
CA GLU A 116 -8.41 -2.04 13.11
C GLU A 116 -7.05 -2.64 13.49
N ASN A 117 -7.04 -3.92 13.89
CA ASN A 117 -5.80 -4.66 14.17
C ASN A 117 -4.86 -4.71 12.97
N THR A 118 -5.41 -4.93 11.76
CA THR A 118 -4.62 -4.94 10.52
C THR A 118 -3.93 -3.58 10.29
N ILE A 119 -4.69 -2.49 10.38
CA ILE A 119 -4.17 -1.14 10.20
C ILE A 119 -3.13 -0.82 11.28
N LEU A 120 -3.36 -1.24 12.52
CA LEU A 120 -2.42 -1.07 13.62
C LEU A 120 -1.10 -1.80 13.37
N CYS A 121 -1.13 -3.06 12.94
CA CYS A 121 0.08 -3.82 12.60
C CYS A 121 0.91 -3.13 11.51
N ILE A 122 0.26 -2.70 10.43
CA ILE A 122 0.92 -1.98 9.33
C ILE A 122 1.49 -0.64 9.82
N CYS A 123 0.73 0.09 10.64
CA CYS A 123 1.17 1.35 11.21
C CYS A 123 2.40 1.18 12.11
N LEU A 124 2.44 0.13 12.94
CA LEU A 124 3.60 -0.17 13.80
C LEU A 124 4.85 -0.47 12.97
N LEU A 125 4.73 -1.32 11.94
CA LEU A 125 5.84 -1.62 11.04
C LEU A 125 6.31 -0.36 10.29
N ALA A 126 5.37 0.47 9.82
CA ALA A 126 5.70 1.70 9.10
C ALA A 126 6.38 2.73 9.99
N THR A 127 6.00 2.78 11.26
CA THR A 127 6.65 3.63 12.26
C THR A 127 8.07 3.12 12.57
N GLN A 128 8.25 1.81 12.72
CA GLN A 128 9.56 1.21 12.95
C GLN A 128 10.54 1.47 11.80
N LYS A 129 10.05 1.47 10.56
CA LYS A 129 10.84 1.79 9.36
C LYS A 129 10.95 3.30 9.09
N GLY A 130 10.36 4.15 9.93
CA GLY A 130 10.42 5.61 9.79
C GLY A 130 9.60 6.19 8.63
N LEU A 131 8.66 5.42 8.06
CA LEU A 131 7.83 5.83 6.92
C LEU A 131 6.67 6.76 7.33
N ILE A 132 6.25 6.70 8.59
CA ILE A 132 5.16 7.51 9.14
C ILE A 132 5.45 7.93 10.58
N ASP A 133 4.85 9.06 10.99
CA ASP A 133 4.69 9.43 12.39
C ASP A 133 3.21 9.17 12.79
N PRO A 134 2.92 8.19 13.66
CA PRO A 134 1.55 7.87 14.06
C PRO A 134 0.85 9.03 14.80
N MET A 135 1.64 9.96 15.35
CA MET A 135 1.21 11.09 16.18
C MET A 135 1.37 12.44 15.47
N GLU A 136 1.51 12.46 14.14
CA GLU A 136 1.74 13.67 13.33
C GLU A 136 0.79 14.84 13.65
N ASN A 137 -0.43 14.57 14.14
CA ASN A 137 -1.42 15.58 14.51
C ASN A 137 -1.40 16.04 15.99
N LEU A 138 -0.56 15.47 16.86
CA LEU A 138 -0.41 15.91 18.26
C LEU A 138 0.67 16.97 18.44
N ARG A 139 1.39 17.32 17.38
CA ARG A 139 2.35 18.43 17.35
C ARG A 139 1.65 19.75 17.00
N ILE A 140 0.62 20.11 17.76
CA ILE A 140 0.04 21.46 17.70
C ILE A 140 0.11 22.04 19.11
N GLY A 141 1.04 22.98 19.30
CA GLY A 141 1.02 24.05 20.31
C GLY A 141 0.98 23.64 21.77
#